data_AF-A0A661HQV3-F1
#
_entry.id   AF-A0A661HQV3-F1
#
_cell.length_a   1.000
_cell.length_b   1.000
_cell.length_c   1.000
_cell.angle_alpha   90.00
_cell.angle_beta   90.00
_cell.angle_gamma   90.00
#
_symmetry.space_group_name_H-M   'P 1'
#
loop_
_entity.id
_entity.type
_entity.pdbx_description
1 polymer ?
#
loop_
_entity_poly.entity_id
_entity_poly.type
_entity_poly.pdbx_seq_one_letter_code
_entity_poly.pdbx_strand_id
1 'polypeptide(L)'
;MKLIIATLMATLLLADFTMVYEMDSGADGKIEEIIQYKNAKHIKLSYRIVGEKISSKDTGQYIVDGIRYTVLEEDGKLTYMNMDKIDKATNKLTQELNVSKAEELDPRDEKPFFTILKKHPAKIISGMNGEVWEVESEEDGRKYKEKIIVTNDQKVVEAMRITLKILNSFGEGPYGMEIDNDLETMLLLSDTHALLYAEGMVFKSLNHNTIDDTVFLLPKGAVNSMKNLPKMDEKSKSAGKELLKNMLE
;
A
#
# COMPACT_ATOMS: atom_id res chain seq x y z
N MET A 1 32.29 -19.63 -15.44
CA MET A 1 30.89 -19.89 -15.82
C MET A 1 29.87 -19.80 -14.67
N LYS A 2 30.26 -19.96 -13.39
CA LYS A 2 29.34 -19.80 -12.24
C LYS A 2 29.03 -18.34 -11.87
N LEU A 3 29.95 -17.40 -12.14
CA LEU A 3 29.78 -15.98 -11.79
C LEU A 3 28.75 -15.26 -12.66
N ILE A 4 28.69 -15.57 -13.96
CA ILE A 4 27.77 -14.95 -14.92
C ILE A 4 26.30 -15.33 -14.63
N ILE A 5 26.06 -16.54 -14.12
CA ILE A 5 24.71 -17.00 -13.75
C ILE A 5 24.22 -16.27 -12.48
N ALA A 6 25.10 -15.99 -11.51
CA ALA A 6 24.74 -15.22 -10.31
C ALA A 6 24.43 -13.75 -10.65
N THR A 7 25.14 -13.13 -11.61
CA THR A 7 24.83 -11.77 -12.07
C THR A 7 23.55 -11.72 -12.89
N LEU A 8 23.25 -12.77 -13.67
CA LEU A 8 21.99 -12.90 -14.42
C LEU A 8 20.78 -13.15 -13.49
N MET A 9 20.98 -13.86 -12.38
CA MET A 9 19.97 -13.99 -11.33
C MET A 9 19.79 -12.70 -10.53
N ALA A 10 20.85 -11.90 -10.32
CA ALA A 10 20.72 -10.57 -9.71
C ALA A 10 19.95 -9.58 -10.60
N THR A 11 20.05 -9.70 -11.93
CA THR A 11 19.20 -8.90 -12.85
C THR A 11 17.75 -9.38 -12.91
N LEU A 12 17.46 -10.61 -12.46
CA LEU A 12 16.09 -11.10 -12.32
C LEU A 12 15.44 -10.70 -10.98
N LEU A 13 16.21 -10.12 -10.05
CA LEU A 13 15.76 -9.87 -8.68
C LEU A 13 15.00 -8.57 -8.45
N LEU A 14 14.87 -7.65 -9.42
CA LEU A 14 14.05 -6.44 -9.30
C LEU A 14 13.65 -5.91 -10.68
N ALA A 15 12.83 -6.65 -11.42
CA ALA A 15 12.25 -6.13 -12.66
C ALA A 15 11.17 -5.09 -12.33
N ASP A 16 11.21 -3.95 -13.03
CA ASP A 16 10.12 -2.99 -13.04
C ASP A 16 8.79 -3.72 -13.19
N PHE A 17 7.80 -3.36 -12.38
CA PHE A 17 6.47 -3.93 -12.51
C PHE A 17 5.37 -2.92 -12.30
N THR A 18 4.26 -3.15 -13.00
CA THR A 18 2.97 -2.52 -12.72
C THR A 18 2.00 -3.59 -12.28
N MET A 19 1.50 -3.45 -11.07
CA MET A 19 0.48 -4.32 -10.47
C MET A 19 -0.83 -3.55 -10.32
N VAL A 20 -1.96 -4.21 -10.61
CA VAL A 20 -3.29 -3.60 -10.52
C VAL A 20 -4.25 -4.50 -9.76
N TYR A 21 -4.86 -3.95 -8.71
CA TYR A 21 -5.99 -4.53 -7.99
C TYR A 21 -7.22 -3.67 -8.22
N GLU A 22 -8.35 -4.31 -8.54
CA GLU A 22 -9.67 -3.68 -8.56
C GLU A 22 -10.37 -4.02 -7.26
N MET A 23 -10.94 -3.02 -6.62
CA MET A 23 -11.68 -3.16 -5.37
C MET A 23 -13.05 -2.50 -5.52
N ASP A 24 -14.04 -3.07 -4.86
CA ASP A 24 -15.38 -2.52 -4.76
C ASP A 24 -15.39 -1.46 -3.65
N SER A 25 -15.69 -0.20 -3.97
CA SER A 25 -15.81 0.88 -2.99
C SER A 25 -17.27 1.17 -2.64
N GLY A 26 -18.19 0.25 -2.95
CA GLY A 26 -19.60 0.39 -2.65
C GLY A 26 -20.27 1.45 -3.52
N ALA A 27 -20.67 2.58 -2.91
CA ALA A 27 -21.46 3.62 -3.57
C ALA A 27 -20.69 4.34 -4.70
N ASP A 28 -19.35 4.40 -4.60
CA ASP A 28 -18.49 5.14 -5.52
C ASP A 28 -17.98 4.28 -6.70
N GLY A 29 -18.52 3.06 -6.84
CA GLY A 29 -18.22 2.15 -7.93
C GLY A 29 -16.99 1.28 -7.66
N LYS A 30 -16.23 0.99 -8.71
CA LYS A 30 -15.02 0.17 -8.62
C LYS A 30 -13.82 1.07 -8.71
N ILE A 31 -12.85 0.85 -7.85
CA ILE A 31 -11.59 1.58 -7.89
C ILE A 31 -10.46 0.61 -8.19
N GLU A 32 -9.52 1.04 -9.02
CA GLU A 32 -8.28 0.32 -9.27
C GLU A 32 -7.14 1.00 -8.51
N GLU A 33 -6.47 0.23 -7.68
CA GLU A 33 -5.16 0.57 -7.13
C GLU A 33 -4.09 0.11 -8.11
N ILE A 34 -3.21 1.03 -8.47
CA ILE A 34 -2.14 0.85 -9.46
C ILE A 34 -0.81 1.09 -8.75
N ILE A 35 -0.03 0.03 -8.64
CA ILE A 35 1.30 0.04 -8.03
C ILE A 35 2.33 -0.04 -9.15
N GLN A 36 3.11 1.02 -9.30
CA GLN A 36 4.24 1.07 -10.22
C GLN A 36 5.53 1.03 -9.41
N TYR A 37 6.32 -0.01 -9.62
CA TYR A 37 7.56 -0.25 -8.89
C TYR A 37 8.71 -0.35 -9.87
N LYS A 38 9.76 0.45 -9.65
CA LYS A 38 11.03 0.31 -10.37
C LYS A 38 12.15 -0.18 -9.47
N ASN A 39 12.20 0.36 -8.25
CA ASN A 39 13.07 -0.11 -7.17
C ASN A 39 12.61 0.52 -5.85
N ALA A 40 13.25 0.16 -4.74
CA ALA A 40 12.93 0.70 -3.41
C ALA A 40 13.03 2.24 -3.29
N LYS A 41 13.63 2.95 -4.26
CA LYS A 41 13.72 4.41 -4.28
C LYS A 41 12.74 5.08 -5.26
N HIS A 42 12.07 4.30 -6.10
CA HIS A 42 11.24 4.79 -7.21
C HIS A 42 9.95 3.98 -7.28
N ILE A 43 8.93 4.54 -6.65
CA ILE A 43 7.64 3.88 -6.45
C ILE A 43 6.52 4.90 -6.63
N LYS A 44 5.42 4.47 -7.24
CA LYS A 44 4.18 5.25 -7.32
C LYS A 44 2.99 4.35 -7.02
N LEU A 45 2.17 4.78 -6.07
CA LEU A 45 0.85 4.25 -5.77
C LEU A 45 -0.17 5.27 -6.26
N SER A 46 -1.11 4.84 -7.09
CA SER A 46 -2.15 5.71 -7.64
C SER A 46 -3.46 4.97 -7.76
N TYR A 47 -4.56 5.72 -7.80
CA TYR A 47 -5.90 5.16 -7.82
C TYR A 47 -6.65 5.64 -9.07
N ARG A 48 -7.58 4.83 -9.55
CA ARG A 48 -8.45 5.18 -10.68
C ARG A 48 -9.86 4.65 -10.44
N ILE A 49 -10.87 5.52 -10.47
CA ILE A 49 -12.27 5.09 -10.48
C ILE A 49 -12.60 4.54 -11.88
N VAL A 50 -13.06 3.29 -11.93
CA VAL A 50 -13.39 2.59 -13.17
C VAL A 50 -14.64 3.22 -13.79
N GLY A 51 -14.52 3.64 -15.05
CA GLY A 51 -15.62 4.27 -15.80
C GLY A 51 -15.63 5.80 -15.72
N GLU A 52 -14.83 6.41 -14.84
CA GLU A 52 -14.64 7.85 -14.81
C GLU A 52 -13.46 8.29 -15.68
N LYS A 53 -13.60 9.46 -16.33
CA LYS A 53 -12.51 10.11 -17.06
C LYS A 53 -11.51 10.80 -16.14
N ILE A 54 -11.91 11.09 -14.89
CA ILE A 54 -11.05 11.72 -13.90
C ILE A 54 -10.12 10.63 -13.36
N SER A 55 -9.09 10.31 -14.14
CA SER A 55 -7.96 9.59 -13.57
C SER A 55 -7.23 10.58 -12.69
N SER A 56 -7.16 10.32 -11.40
CA SER A 56 -6.29 11.03 -10.48
C SER A 56 -4.83 10.58 -10.70
N LYS A 57 -4.40 10.50 -11.96
CA LYS A 57 -3.14 9.88 -12.39
C LYS A 57 -1.94 10.55 -11.72
N ASP A 58 -2.08 11.82 -11.37
CA ASP A 58 -1.03 12.61 -10.75
C ASP A 58 -1.16 12.68 -9.22
N THR A 59 -2.32 12.33 -8.64
CA THR A 59 -2.46 12.16 -7.19
C THR A 59 -2.02 10.76 -6.76
N GLY A 60 -1.77 10.60 -5.46
CA GLY A 60 -1.35 9.35 -4.85
C GLY A 60 -0.06 9.49 -4.06
N GLN A 61 0.58 8.36 -3.80
CA GLN A 61 1.79 8.31 -2.99
C GLN A 61 3.01 7.97 -3.85
N TYR A 62 4.13 8.58 -3.52
CA TYR A 62 5.36 8.50 -4.29
C TYR A 62 6.54 8.24 -3.36
N ILE A 63 7.44 7.34 -3.77
CA ILE A 63 8.81 7.32 -3.29
C ILE A 63 9.68 7.81 -4.44
N VAL A 64 10.33 8.96 -4.24
CA VAL A 64 11.21 9.59 -5.23
C VAL A 64 12.59 9.73 -4.61
N ASP A 65 13.59 9.08 -5.22
CA ASP A 65 14.96 8.97 -4.67
C ASP A 65 15.00 8.48 -3.20
N GLY A 66 14.01 7.66 -2.80
CA GLY A 66 13.89 7.14 -1.44
C GLY A 66 13.18 8.07 -0.44
N ILE A 67 12.63 9.20 -0.90
CA ILE A 67 11.87 10.13 -0.06
C ILE A 67 10.38 9.91 -0.28
N ARG A 68 9.61 9.78 0.81
CA ARG A 68 8.16 9.57 0.76
C ARG A 68 7.39 10.87 0.57
N TYR A 69 6.45 10.87 -0.38
CA TYR A 69 5.55 11.98 -0.66
C TYR A 69 4.11 11.52 -0.83
N THR A 70 3.19 12.36 -0.41
CA THR A 70 1.75 12.26 -0.74
C THR A 70 1.39 13.45 -1.61
N VAL A 71 0.74 13.19 -2.75
CA VAL A 71 0.29 14.21 -3.71
C VAL A 71 -1.23 14.18 -3.77
N LEU A 72 -1.84 15.34 -3.58
CA LEU A 72 -3.29 15.52 -3.52
C LEU A 72 -3.70 16.68 -4.42
N GLU A 73 -4.98 16.75 -4.76
CA GLU A 73 -5.57 17.93 -5.38
C GLU A 73 -6.29 18.76 -4.32
N GLU A 74 -5.84 19.99 -4.11
CA GLU A 74 -6.41 20.95 -3.16
C GLU A 74 -6.75 22.23 -3.92
N ASP A 75 -8.01 22.67 -3.84
CA ASP A 75 -8.51 23.88 -4.53
C ASP A 75 -8.19 23.93 -6.04
N GLY A 76 -8.28 22.77 -6.71
CA GLY A 76 -7.98 22.64 -8.15
C GLY A 76 -6.49 22.74 -8.50
N LYS A 77 -5.60 22.58 -7.51
CA LYS A 77 -4.15 22.56 -7.71
C LYS A 77 -3.57 21.30 -7.07
N LEU A 78 -2.57 20.72 -7.75
CA LEU A 78 -1.79 19.65 -7.15
C LEU A 78 -0.89 20.21 -6.06
N THR A 79 -0.95 19.61 -4.89
CA THR A 79 -0.04 19.88 -3.78
C THR A 79 0.66 18.61 -3.35
N TYR A 80 1.82 18.75 -2.72
CA TYR A 80 2.55 17.61 -2.18
C TYR A 80 3.03 17.86 -0.75
N MET A 81 3.04 16.78 0.02
CA MET A 81 3.61 16.68 1.36
C MET A 81 4.82 15.76 1.34
N ASN A 82 5.86 16.08 2.12
CA ASN A 82 6.99 15.17 2.34
C ASN A 82 6.76 14.49 3.70
N MET A 83 6.42 13.21 3.65
CA MET A 83 6.01 12.43 4.82
C MET A 83 7.18 12.24 5.79
N ASP A 84 8.41 12.08 5.30
CA ASP A 84 9.59 11.94 6.16
C ASP A 84 9.86 13.20 7.02
N LYS A 85 9.52 14.39 6.50
CA LYS A 85 9.60 15.64 7.26
C LYS A 85 8.49 15.73 8.30
N ILE A 86 7.29 15.26 7.97
CA ILE A 86 6.16 15.22 8.90
C ILE A 86 6.48 14.26 10.05
N ASP A 87 6.90 13.04 9.78
CA ASP A 87 7.25 12.04 10.80
C ASP A 87 8.36 12.53 11.73
N LYS A 88 9.41 13.17 11.17
CA LYS A 88 10.47 13.78 11.98
C LYS A 88 9.94 14.89 12.90
N ALA A 89 9.04 15.73 12.40
CA ALA A 89 8.44 16.79 13.21
C ALA A 89 7.53 16.20 14.31
N THR A 90 6.74 15.19 13.98
CA THR A 90 5.87 14.47 14.91
C THR A 90 6.67 13.75 16.00
N ASN A 91 7.72 13.02 15.64
CA ASN A 91 8.58 12.30 16.58
C ASN A 91 9.31 13.25 17.53
N LYS A 92 9.73 14.41 17.05
CA LYS A 92 10.30 15.45 17.92
C LYS A 92 9.27 15.96 18.92
N LEU A 93 8.03 16.20 18.47
CA LEU A 93 6.96 16.68 19.34
C LEU A 93 6.57 15.65 20.41
N THR A 94 6.50 14.36 20.08
CA THR A 94 6.20 13.30 21.06
C THR A 94 7.30 13.13 22.09
N GLN A 95 8.57 13.22 21.68
CA GLN A 95 9.71 13.27 22.62
C GLN A 95 9.61 14.48 23.56
N GLU A 96 9.28 15.66 23.05
CA GLU A 96 9.08 16.87 23.86
C GLU A 96 7.91 16.75 24.86
N LEU A 97 6.91 15.93 24.54
CA LEU A 97 5.74 15.67 25.38
C LEU A 97 5.93 14.46 26.32
N ASN A 98 7.09 13.79 26.25
CA ASN A 98 7.39 12.56 26.99
C ASN A 98 6.36 11.45 26.76
N VAL A 99 5.75 11.44 25.58
CA VAL A 99 4.80 10.41 25.13
C VAL A 99 5.61 9.36 24.39
N SER A 100 5.78 8.19 24.99
CA SER A 100 6.34 7.03 24.27
C SER A 100 5.36 6.65 23.16
N LYS A 101 5.76 6.78 21.90
CA LYS A 101 4.96 6.26 20.79
C LYS A 101 5.38 4.84 20.45
N ALA A 102 4.35 4.00 20.40
CA ALA A 102 4.11 2.81 19.58
C ALA A 102 5.22 1.74 19.53
N GLU A 103 4.81 0.54 19.93
CA GLU A 103 5.51 -0.71 19.67
C GLU A 103 5.91 -0.79 18.19
N GLU A 104 7.18 -1.10 17.94
CA GLU A 104 7.63 -1.52 16.62
C GLU A 104 6.79 -2.75 16.24
N LEU A 105 5.91 -2.61 15.24
CA LEU A 105 5.22 -3.74 14.65
C LEU A 105 6.29 -4.60 13.97
N ASP A 106 6.76 -5.58 14.73
CA ASP A 106 7.57 -6.69 14.26
C ASP A 106 6.74 -7.45 13.20
N PRO A 107 7.23 -7.65 11.96
CA PRO A 107 6.53 -8.46 10.98
C PRO A 107 6.52 -9.92 11.47
N ARG A 108 5.49 -10.26 12.23
CA ARG A 108 5.26 -11.58 12.82
C ARG A 108 4.89 -12.57 11.72
N ASP A 109 5.29 -13.83 11.92
CA ASP A 109 4.75 -15.04 11.27
C ASP A 109 3.23 -15.18 11.58
N GLU A 110 2.41 -14.23 11.13
CA GLU A 110 0.98 -14.24 11.41
C GLU A 110 0.28 -15.20 10.46
N LYS A 111 -0.38 -16.18 11.08
CA LYS A 111 -1.27 -17.09 10.35
C LYS A 111 -2.45 -16.27 9.84
N PRO A 112 -3.01 -16.63 8.66
CA PRO A 112 -4.24 -16.02 8.18
C PRO A 112 -5.33 -16.03 9.27
N PHE A 113 -6.10 -14.95 9.36
CA PHE A 113 -7.24 -14.82 10.28
C PHE A 113 -8.38 -15.82 9.99
N PHE A 114 -8.28 -16.58 8.90
CA PHE A 114 -9.26 -17.58 8.49
C PHE A 114 -8.69 -19.00 8.46
N THR A 115 -9.58 -19.98 8.45
CA THR A 115 -9.25 -21.40 8.25
C THR A 115 -9.70 -21.88 6.87
N ILE A 116 -8.85 -22.64 6.17
CA ILE A 116 -9.22 -23.29 4.91
C ILE A 116 -10.12 -24.51 5.23
N LEU A 117 -11.38 -24.46 4.80
CA LEU A 117 -12.32 -25.57 4.95
C LEU A 117 -12.17 -26.61 3.84
N LYS A 118 -12.02 -26.15 2.59
CA LYS A 118 -12.03 -27.02 1.42
C LYS A 118 -11.33 -26.38 0.21
N LYS A 119 -10.61 -27.19 -0.57
CA LYS A 119 -10.11 -26.80 -1.89
C LYS A 119 -11.04 -27.29 -3.00
N HIS A 120 -11.24 -26.46 -4.00
CA HIS A 120 -12.08 -26.73 -5.18
C HIS A 120 -11.22 -26.83 -6.45
N PRO A 121 -11.79 -27.30 -7.58
CA PRO A 121 -11.09 -27.26 -8.87
C PRO A 121 -10.59 -25.86 -9.20
N ALA A 122 -9.39 -25.80 -9.77
CA ALA A 122 -8.73 -24.55 -10.13
C ALA A 122 -9.57 -23.72 -11.12
N LYS A 123 -9.39 -22.40 -11.07
CA LYS A 123 -10.00 -21.43 -11.98
C LYS A 123 -8.93 -20.52 -12.59
N ILE A 124 -9.23 -19.95 -13.75
CA ILE A 124 -8.40 -18.90 -14.34
C ILE A 124 -8.99 -17.55 -13.95
N ILE A 125 -8.18 -16.69 -13.33
CA ILE A 125 -8.51 -15.30 -13.00
C ILE A 125 -7.47 -14.40 -13.67
N SER A 126 -7.94 -13.45 -14.48
CA SER A 126 -7.07 -12.49 -15.18
C SER A 126 -5.93 -13.15 -15.97
N GLY A 127 -6.20 -14.32 -16.57
CA GLY A 127 -5.22 -15.09 -17.34
C GLY A 127 -4.24 -15.94 -16.51
N MET A 128 -4.41 -15.98 -15.18
CA MET A 128 -3.57 -16.76 -14.26
C MET A 128 -4.31 -17.93 -13.65
N ASN A 129 -3.58 -19.02 -13.43
CA ASN A 129 -4.10 -20.19 -12.72
C ASN A 129 -4.24 -19.86 -11.23
N GLY A 130 -5.44 -20.11 -10.70
CA GLY A 130 -5.78 -19.90 -9.31
C GLY A 130 -6.34 -21.16 -8.65
N GLU A 131 -5.87 -21.43 -7.43
CA GLU A 131 -6.49 -22.39 -6.53
C GLU A 131 -7.72 -21.76 -5.87
N VAL A 132 -8.85 -22.45 -5.89
CA VAL A 132 -10.08 -21.96 -5.25
C VAL A 132 -10.19 -22.57 -3.87
N TRP A 133 -10.19 -21.74 -2.83
CA TRP A 133 -10.27 -22.16 -1.43
C TRP A 133 -11.59 -21.65 -0.84
N GLU A 134 -12.36 -22.55 -0.23
CA GLU A 134 -13.45 -22.20 0.68
C GLU A 134 -12.86 -22.03 2.07
N VAL A 135 -13.02 -20.84 2.64
CA VAL A 135 -12.43 -20.44 3.92
C VAL A 135 -13.51 -20.03 4.90
N GLU A 136 -13.21 -20.12 6.20
CA GLU A 136 -14.06 -19.66 7.30
C GLU A 136 -13.30 -18.64 8.14
N SER A 137 -13.87 -17.45 8.27
CA SER A 137 -13.41 -16.37 9.16
C SER A 137 -14.44 -16.14 10.27
N GLU A 138 -14.03 -15.44 11.33
CA GLU A 138 -14.91 -15.04 12.42
C GLU A 138 -14.86 -13.51 12.57
N GLU A 139 -16.03 -12.88 12.51
CA GLU A 139 -16.20 -11.42 12.68
C GLU A 139 -17.37 -11.20 13.64
N ASP A 140 -17.18 -10.38 14.67
CA ASP A 140 -18.18 -10.13 15.73
C ASP A 140 -18.78 -11.41 16.36
N GLY A 141 -17.96 -12.46 16.53
CA GLY A 141 -18.36 -13.75 17.09
C GLY A 141 -19.26 -14.58 16.17
N ARG A 142 -19.38 -14.20 14.89
CA ARG A 142 -20.12 -14.94 13.86
C ARG A 142 -19.16 -15.51 12.84
N LYS A 143 -19.43 -16.74 12.43
CA LYS A 143 -18.64 -17.43 11.40
C LYS A 143 -19.15 -17.08 10.01
N TYR A 144 -18.25 -16.64 9.15
CA TYR A 144 -18.53 -16.34 7.75
C TYR A 144 -17.75 -17.30 6.87
N LYS A 145 -18.37 -17.71 5.77
CA LYS A 145 -17.74 -18.59 4.77
C LYS A 145 -17.68 -17.88 3.45
N GLU A 146 -16.50 -17.87 2.86
CA GLU A 146 -16.29 -17.26 1.56
C GLU A 146 -15.41 -18.15 0.67
N LYS A 147 -15.40 -17.82 -0.62
CA LYS A 147 -14.49 -18.45 -1.58
C LYS A 147 -13.49 -17.44 -2.07
N ILE A 148 -12.25 -17.66 -1.71
CA ILE A 148 -11.12 -16.91 -2.25
C ILE A 148 -10.45 -17.70 -3.37
N ILE A 149 -9.75 -16.99 -4.23
CA ILE A 149 -8.91 -17.57 -5.27
C ILE A 149 -7.51 -17.04 -5.08
N VAL A 150 -6.54 -17.94 -5.04
CA VAL A 150 -5.16 -17.64 -4.71
C VAL A 150 -4.23 -18.20 -5.76
N THR A 151 -3.04 -17.65 -5.92
CA THR A 151 -2.01 -18.18 -6.81
C THR A 151 -0.73 -18.46 -6.07
N ASN A 152 0.00 -19.47 -6.55
CA ASN A 152 1.37 -19.75 -6.13
C ASN A 152 2.41 -19.28 -7.17
N ASP A 153 2.00 -18.49 -8.17
CA ASP A 153 2.93 -17.84 -9.10
C ASP A 153 3.88 -16.93 -8.32
N GLN A 154 5.16 -17.29 -8.31
CA GLN A 154 6.18 -16.61 -7.52
C GLN A 154 6.36 -15.14 -7.91
N LYS A 155 6.07 -14.76 -9.16
CA LYS A 155 6.14 -13.36 -9.59
C LYS A 155 5.06 -12.51 -8.93
N VAL A 156 3.85 -13.06 -8.82
CA VAL A 156 2.73 -12.39 -8.16
C VAL A 156 2.97 -12.32 -6.66
N VAL A 157 3.43 -13.42 -6.06
CA VAL A 157 3.78 -13.47 -4.63
C VAL A 157 4.86 -12.46 -4.27
N GLU A 158 5.92 -12.35 -5.08
CA GLU A 158 6.99 -11.38 -4.86
C GLU A 158 6.52 -9.93 -5.05
N ALA A 159 5.75 -9.65 -6.11
CA ALA A 159 5.19 -8.32 -6.34
C ALA A 159 4.24 -7.89 -5.21
N MET A 160 3.42 -8.81 -4.69
CA MET A 160 2.54 -8.57 -3.55
C MET A 160 3.35 -8.28 -2.28
N ARG A 161 4.37 -9.08 -1.97
CA ARG A 161 5.27 -8.84 -0.83
C ARG A 161 5.94 -7.47 -0.90
N ILE A 162 6.39 -7.06 -2.09
CA ILE A 162 6.95 -5.72 -2.31
C ILE A 162 5.88 -4.66 -2.05
N THR A 163 4.67 -4.87 -2.54
CA THR A 163 3.54 -3.93 -2.39
C THR A 163 3.16 -3.72 -0.93
N LEU A 164 3.00 -4.78 -0.15
CA LEU A 164 2.71 -4.68 1.28
C LEU A 164 3.78 -3.90 2.04
N LYS A 165 5.07 -4.13 1.73
CA LYS A 165 6.16 -3.33 2.30
C LYS A 165 6.08 -1.85 1.94
N ILE A 166 5.62 -1.53 0.73
CA ILE A 166 5.45 -0.15 0.30
C ILE A 166 4.30 0.50 1.08
N LEU A 167 3.14 -0.16 1.12
CA LEU A 167 1.96 0.33 1.84
C LEU A 167 2.28 0.55 3.33
N ASN A 168 2.89 -0.43 3.99
CA ASN A 168 3.37 -0.32 5.37
C ASN A 168 4.36 0.85 5.55
N SER A 169 5.19 1.16 4.54
CA SER A 169 6.09 2.31 4.60
C SER A 169 5.37 3.65 4.57
N PHE A 170 4.14 3.73 4.07
CA PHE A 170 3.30 4.94 4.15
C PHE A 170 2.42 4.97 5.39
N GLY A 171 2.40 3.89 6.20
CA GLY A 171 1.47 3.76 7.33
C GLY A 171 0.02 3.69 6.87
N GLU A 172 -0.19 3.32 5.60
CA GLU A 172 -1.48 3.32 4.92
C GLU A 172 -1.61 2.01 4.14
N GLY A 173 -2.81 1.45 4.16
CA GLY A 173 -3.29 0.40 3.30
C GLY A 173 -3.84 0.89 1.97
N PRO A 174 -4.38 -0.04 1.16
CA PRO A 174 -5.07 0.30 -0.06
C PRO A 174 -6.13 1.38 0.21
N TYR A 175 -6.15 2.43 -0.61
CA TYR A 175 -7.01 3.62 -0.46
C TYR A 175 -6.76 4.50 0.76
N GLY A 176 -5.62 4.38 1.44
CA GLY A 176 -5.37 5.14 2.66
C GLY A 176 -6.19 4.65 3.86
N MET A 177 -6.79 3.46 3.75
CA MET A 177 -7.33 2.75 4.92
C MET A 177 -6.18 2.28 5.81
N GLU A 178 -6.41 1.97 7.07
CA GLU A 178 -5.37 1.32 7.90
C GLU A 178 -5.13 -0.10 7.35
N ILE A 179 -3.89 -0.51 7.06
CA ILE A 179 -3.57 -1.94 6.95
C ILE A 179 -3.60 -2.46 8.36
N ASP A 180 -4.64 -3.23 8.68
CA ASP A 180 -4.57 -4.16 9.79
C ASP A 180 -3.92 -5.47 9.33
N ASN A 181 -3.52 -6.28 10.31
CA ASN A 181 -2.88 -7.56 10.06
C ASN A 181 -3.79 -8.52 9.30
N ASP A 182 -5.11 -8.35 9.39
CA ASP A 182 -6.09 -9.21 8.72
C ASP A 182 -6.06 -8.94 7.21
N LEU A 183 -6.04 -7.68 6.78
CA LEU A 183 -5.90 -7.30 5.37
C LEU A 183 -4.55 -7.72 4.77
N GLU A 184 -3.46 -7.53 5.53
CA GLU A 184 -2.12 -7.96 5.10
C GLU A 184 -2.05 -9.48 4.89
N THR A 185 -2.54 -10.25 5.86
CA THR A 185 -2.58 -11.72 5.76
C THR A 185 -3.59 -12.22 4.71
N MET A 186 -4.63 -11.45 4.39
CA MET A 186 -5.54 -11.79 3.27
C MET A 186 -4.84 -11.69 1.91
N LEU A 187 -4.08 -10.61 1.70
CA LEU A 187 -3.40 -10.31 0.45
C LEU A 187 -2.20 -11.25 0.21
N LEU A 188 -1.43 -11.51 1.28
CA LEU A 188 -0.29 -12.43 1.29
C LEU A 188 -0.48 -13.48 2.39
N LEU A 189 -1.17 -14.56 2.01
CA LEU A 189 -1.57 -15.66 2.88
C LEU A 189 -0.42 -16.45 3.48
N SER A 190 0.70 -16.44 2.78
CA SER A 190 1.98 -17.00 3.19
C SER A 190 3.04 -16.52 2.21
N ASP A 191 4.30 -16.85 2.47
CA ASP A 191 5.40 -16.69 1.52
C ASP A 191 5.23 -17.43 0.18
N THR A 192 4.16 -18.22 0.03
CA THR A 192 3.93 -19.08 -1.14
C THR A 192 2.66 -18.75 -1.91
N HIS A 193 1.74 -17.96 -1.35
CA HIS A 193 0.44 -17.70 -1.98
C HIS A 193 0.02 -16.24 -1.86
N ALA A 194 -0.46 -15.69 -2.97
CA ALA A 194 -1.04 -14.35 -3.04
C ALA A 194 -2.51 -14.43 -3.49
N LEU A 195 -3.31 -13.47 -3.03
CA LEU A 195 -4.72 -13.38 -3.37
C LEU A 195 -4.93 -12.91 -4.83
N LEU A 196 -5.69 -13.67 -5.61
CA LEU A 196 -6.18 -13.26 -6.92
C LEU A 196 -7.62 -12.72 -6.86
N TYR A 197 -8.43 -13.21 -5.93
CA TYR A 197 -9.83 -12.85 -5.80
C TYR A 197 -10.34 -13.11 -4.38
N ALA A 198 -11.04 -12.12 -3.83
CA ALA A 198 -11.99 -12.26 -2.74
C ALA A 198 -13.26 -11.48 -3.11
N GLU A 199 -14.35 -11.64 -2.36
CA GLU A 199 -15.51 -10.76 -2.58
C GLU A 199 -15.10 -9.29 -2.40
N GLY A 200 -15.45 -8.44 -3.36
CA GLY A 200 -15.04 -7.03 -3.37
C GLY A 200 -13.59 -6.75 -3.78
N MET A 201 -12.75 -7.76 -4.08
CA MET A 201 -11.36 -7.55 -4.49
C MET A 201 -10.92 -8.50 -5.60
N VAL A 202 -10.35 -7.96 -6.68
CA VAL A 202 -9.94 -8.72 -7.84
C VAL A 202 -8.57 -8.27 -8.33
N PHE A 203 -7.63 -9.20 -8.42
CA PHE A 203 -6.37 -8.98 -9.10
C PHE A 203 -6.59 -8.87 -10.61
N LYS A 204 -6.13 -7.77 -11.20
CA LYS A 204 -6.36 -7.47 -12.62
C LYS A 204 -5.17 -7.81 -13.49
N SER A 205 -3.96 -7.44 -13.07
CA SER A 205 -2.77 -7.67 -13.88
C SER A 205 -1.47 -7.46 -13.12
N LEU A 206 -0.43 -8.16 -13.57
CA LEU A 206 0.97 -7.88 -13.29
C LEU A 206 1.76 -7.83 -14.59
N ASN A 207 2.40 -6.69 -14.87
CA ASN A 207 3.19 -6.47 -16.08
C ASN A 207 4.61 -6.08 -15.72
N HIS A 208 5.62 -6.81 -16.22
CA HIS A 208 7.04 -6.55 -15.97
C HIS A 208 7.71 -5.71 -17.08
N ASN A 209 7.01 -4.70 -17.59
CA ASN A 209 7.57 -3.82 -18.62
C ASN A 209 8.44 -2.76 -17.98
N THR A 210 9.50 -2.33 -18.67
CA THR A 210 10.30 -1.17 -18.26
C THR A 210 9.40 0.05 -18.08
N ILE A 211 9.54 0.71 -16.92
CA ILE A 211 8.77 1.91 -16.58
C ILE A 211 9.68 3.13 -16.76
N ASP A 212 9.17 4.12 -17.49
CA ASP A 212 9.85 5.39 -17.72
C ASP A 212 10.10 6.13 -16.39
N ASP A 213 11.30 6.71 -16.22
CA ASP A 213 11.68 7.42 -14.99
C ASP A 213 10.75 8.59 -14.68
N THR A 214 10.12 9.19 -15.70
CA THR A 214 9.17 10.31 -15.52
C THR A 214 7.94 9.93 -14.71
N VAL A 215 7.59 8.64 -14.62
CA VAL A 215 6.49 8.14 -13.77
C VAL A 215 6.77 8.40 -12.29
N PHE A 216 8.04 8.40 -11.89
CA PHE A 216 8.48 8.53 -10.51
C PHE A 216 8.89 9.96 -10.14
N LEU A 217 8.55 10.93 -10.98
CA LEU A 217 8.73 12.34 -10.66
C LEU A 217 7.48 12.90 -10.01
N LEU A 218 7.66 13.83 -9.06
CA LEU A 218 6.53 14.63 -8.57
C LEU A 218 5.86 15.36 -9.75
N PRO A 219 4.52 15.47 -9.78
CA PRO A 219 3.84 16.11 -10.88
C PRO A 219 4.32 17.55 -11.11
N LYS A 220 4.49 17.90 -12.38
CA LYS A 220 4.97 19.23 -12.76
C LYS A 220 3.99 20.29 -12.27
N GLY A 221 4.49 21.25 -11.51
CA GLY A 221 3.69 22.35 -10.96
C GLY A 221 3.03 22.04 -9.63
N ALA A 222 3.20 20.84 -9.07
CA ALA A 222 2.74 20.53 -7.72
C ALA A 222 3.43 21.46 -6.69
N VAL A 223 2.65 22.01 -5.76
CA VAL A 223 3.14 22.98 -4.77
C VAL A 223 3.34 22.29 -3.42
N ASN A 224 4.44 22.59 -2.73
CA ASN A 224 4.67 22.07 -1.38
C ASN A 224 3.64 22.67 -0.40
N SER A 225 2.70 21.85 0.09
CA SER A 225 1.65 22.30 1.02
C SER A 225 2.22 22.75 2.37
N MET A 226 3.36 22.20 2.79
CA MET A 226 4.01 22.58 4.05
C MET A 226 4.70 23.95 4.01
N LYS A 227 4.93 24.53 2.82
CA LYS A 227 5.67 25.80 2.69
C LYS A 227 4.88 27.00 3.22
N ASN A 228 3.55 26.91 3.23
CA ASN A 228 2.64 27.98 3.61
C ASN A 228 1.93 27.73 4.95
N LEU A 229 2.31 26.68 5.69
CA LEU A 229 1.76 26.47 7.02
C LEU A 229 2.09 27.68 7.91
N PRO A 230 1.09 28.30 8.57
CA PRO A 230 1.34 29.40 9.46
C PRO A 230 2.34 28.94 10.53
N LYS A 231 3.40 29.73 10.72
CA LYS A 231 4.34 29.49 11.83
C LYS A 231 3.54 29.63 13.12
N MET A 232 3.33 28.51 13.82
CA MET A 232 2.71 28.56 15.15
C MET A 232 3.57 29.43 16.06
N ASP A 233 2.94 30.44 16.67
CA ASP A 233 3.56 31.19 17.74
C ASP A 233 3.72 30.29 18.99
N GLU A 234 4.57 30.70 19.93
CA GLU A 234 4.87 29.91 21.13
C GLU A 234 3.63 29.67 22.01
N LYS A 235 2.63 30.54 21.94
CA LYS A 235 1.37 30.38 22.69
C LYS A 235 0.52 29.28 22.07
N SER A 236 0.36 29.26 20.75
CA SER A 236 -0.32 28.20 20.02
C SER A 236 0.38 26.85 20.17
N LYS A 237 1.73 26.83 20.16
CA LYS A 237 2.48 25.61 20.45
C LYS A 237 2.21 25.08 21.86
N SER A 238 2.22 25.96 22.86
CA SER A 238 1.98 25.56 24.26
C SER A 238 0.56 25.04 24.45
N ALA A 239 -0.44 25.73 23.88
CA ALA A 239 -1.84 25.28 23.92
C ALA A 239 -2.04 23.94 23.19
N GLY A 240 -1.41 23.77 22.01
CA GLY A 240 -1.47 22.51 21.27
C GLY A 240 -0.82 21.34 22.02
N LYS A 241 0.31 21.59 22.70
CA LYS A 241 0.97 20.63 23.58
C LYS A 241 0.09 20.20 24.75
N GLU A 242 -0.55 21.16 25.41
CA GLU A 242 -1.45 20.88 26.54
C GLU A 242 -2.70 20.10 26.11
N LEU A 243 -3.25 20.43 24.94
CA LEU A 243 -4.40 19.72 24.37
C LEU A 243 -4.04 18.28 23.98
N LEU A 244 -2.89 18.05 23.35
CA LEU A 244 -2.37 16.72 23.05
C LEU A 244 -2.12 15.90 24.31
N LYS A 245 -1.57 16.52 25.36
CA LYS A 245 -1.34 15.85 26.65
C LYS A 245 -2.65 15.39 27.28
N ASN A 246 -3.67 16.24 27.31
CA ASN A 246 -4.99 15.92 27.86
C ASN A 246 -5.75 14.85 27.07
N MET A 247 -5.44 14.64 25.79
CA MET A 247 -6.03 13.57 24.97
C MET A 247 -5.39 12.20 25.20
N LEU A 248 -4.22 12.15 25.85
CA LEU A 248 -3.44 10.94 26.09
C LEU A 248 -3.51 10.45 27.56
N GLU A 249 -4.16 11.22 28.43
CA GLU A 249 -4.48 10.87 29.84
C GLU A 249 -5.94 10.40 29.95
#